data_AF-A0A7V0JFM0-F1
#
_entry.id   AF-A0A7V0JFM0-F1
#
_cell.length_a   1.000
_cell.length_b   1.000
_cell.length_c   1.000
_cell.angle_alpha   90.00
_cell.angle_beta   90.00
_cell.angle_gamma   90.00
#
_symmetry.space_group_name_H-M   'P 1'
#
loop_
_entity.id
_entity.type
_entity.pdbx_description
1 polymer ?
#
loop_
_entity_poly.entity_id
_entity_poly.type
_entity_poly.pdbx_seq_one_letter_code
_entity_poly.pdbx_strand_id
1 'polypeptide(L)'
;MESDAMSEEQGQPVEEVKLKTTIEDKLFLVKYKPDKESHIEVDQEKFKADKIKAVLFICPAKVYELNEETGDCTVAFENCLECGTCRV
;
A
#
# COMPACT_ATOMS: atom_id res chain seq x y z
N MET A 1 -41.23 -23.79 36.61
CA MET A 1 -42.19 -23.34 35.57
C MET A 1 -42.27 -21.84 35.77
N GLU A 2 -41.79 -20.98 34.91
CA GLU A 2 -41.25 -21.00 33.55
C GLU A 2 -40.49 -19.65 33.47
N SER A 3 -39.29 -19.63 32.88
CA SER A 3 -39.02 -18.87 31.64
C SER A 3 -39.28 -17.35 31.81
N ASP A 4 -38.32 -16.46 31.57
CA ASP A 4 -37.44 -16.42 30.42
C ASP A 4 -36.20 -15.59 30.77
N ALA A 5 -35.04 -16.19 30.51
CA ALA A 5 -33.82 -15.45 30.29
C ALA A 5 -33.93 -14.77 28.92
N MET A 6 -34.00 -13.45 28.89
CA MET A 6 -33.70 -12.68 27.68
C MET A 6 -32.45 -11.86 27.98
N SER A 7 -31.33 -12.45 27.60
CA SER A 7 -30.01 -11.85 27.53
C SER A 7 -30.05 -10.60 26.67
N GLU A 8 -29.96 -9.43 27.30
CA GLU A 8 -29.69 -8.17 26.62
C GLU A 8 -28.28 -8.25 26.02
N GLU A 9 -28.21 -8.49 24.71
CA GLU A 9 -27.01 -8.29 23.92
C GLU A 9 -26.64 -6.80 23.92
N GLN A 10 -25.84 -6.40 24.90
CA GLN A 10 -25.18 -5.10 24.86
C GLN A 10 -23.85 -5.27 24.13
N GLY A 11 -23.94 -5.21 22.80
CA GLY A 11 -22.79 -5.08 21.92
C GLY A 11 -21.90 -3.93 22.40
N GLN A 12 -20.60 -4.22 22.55
CA GLN A 12 -19.61 -3.22 22.92
C GLN A 12 -19.64 -2.05 21.93
N PRO A 13 -19.48 -0.80 22.42
CA PRO A 13 -19.45 0.37 21.56
C PRO A 13 -18.28 0.22 20.58
N VAL A 14 -18.58 0.22 19.29
CA VAL A 14 -17.57 0.35 18.23
C VAL A 14 -17.08 1.79 18.27
N GLU A 15 -16.06 2.04 19.08
CA GLU A 15 -15.32 3.29 19.04
C GLU A 15 -14.76 3.44 17.62
N GLU A 16 -15.18 4.49 16.90
CA GLU A 16 -14.65 4.79 15.57
C GLU A 16 -13.15 5.04 15.69
N VAL A 17 -12.35 4.00 15.43
CA VAL A 17 -10.90 4.14 15.36
C VAL A 17 -10.56 4.89 14.08
N LYS A 18 -10.54 6.21 14.16
CA LYS A 18 -10.06 7.08 13.09
C LYS A 18 -8.54 7.04 13.04
N LEU A 19 -7.99 5.87 12.68
CA LEU A 19 -6.57 5.73 12.39
C LEU A 19 -6.25 6.58 11.16
N LYS A 20 -5.29 7.50 11.29
CA LYS A 20 -4.49 7.93 10.14
C LYS A 20 -3.59 6.75 9.75
N THR A 21 -4.17 5.73 9.13
CA THR A 21 -3.46 4.53 8.68
C THR A 21 -2.64 4.92 7.46
N THR A 22 -1.31 4.78 7.53
CA THR A 22 -0.43 5.02 6.38
C THR A 22 -0.62 3.90 5.33
N ILE A 23 0.03 4.02 4.17
CA ILE A 23 0.00 2.94 3.18
C ILE A 23 0.74 1.72 3.73
N GLU A 24 1.85 1.94 4.43
CA GLU A 24 2.67 0.92 5.08
C GLU A 24 1.86 0.14 6.13
N ASP A 25 1.07 0.83 6.96
CA ASP A 25 0.17 0.19 7.92
C ASP A 25 -0.84 -0.76 7.24
N LYS A 26 -1.34 -0.39 6.05
CA LYS A 26 -2.26 -1.24 5.28
C LYS A 26 -1.55 -2.41 4.64
N LEU A 27 -0.35 -2.19 4.10
CA LEU A 27 0.48 -3.23 3.50
C LEU A 27 0.87 -4.30 4.53
N PHE A 28 1.04 -3.92 5.79
CA PHE A 28 1.33 -4.88 6.87
C PHE A 28 0.22 -5.93 7.08
N LEU A 29 -1.01 -5.64 6.67
CA LEU A 29 -2.13 -6.58 6.72
C LEU A 29 -2.09 -7.60 5.57
N VAL A 30 -1.31 -7.33 4.52
CA VAL A 30 -1.19 -8.18 3.35
C VAL A 30 -0.22 -9.31 3.65
N LYS A 31 -0.64 -10.55 3.41
CA LYS A 31 0.24 -11.71 3.47
C LYS A 31 0.92 -11.90 2.11
N TYR A 32 2.23 -11.77 2.08
CA TYR A 32 3.04 -11.99 0.88
C TYR A 32 4.31 -12.78 1.20
N LYS A 33 4.96 -13.29 0.16
CA LYS A 33 6.29 -13.90 0.24
C LYS A 33 7.21 -13.07 -0.65
N PRO A 34 8.12 -12.26 -0.09
CA PRO A 34 8.99 -11.41 -0.90
C PRO A 34 9.89 -12.26 -1.79
N ASP A 35 10.08 -11.81 -3.03
CA ASP A 35 11.10 -12.35 -3.92
C ASP A 35 12.48 -11.80 -3.53
N LYS A 36 13.55 -12.48 -3.97
CA LYS A 36 14.93 -12.04 -3.73
C LYS A 36 15.38 -10.97 -4.72
N GLU A 37 14.80 -10.96 -5.91
CA GLU A 37 15.15 -10.05 -6.99
C GLU A 37 13.97 -9.14 -7.33
N SER A 38 14.27 -7.91 -7.72
CA SER A 38 13.23 -6.98 -8.17
C SER A 38 12.63 -7.47 -9.48
N HIS A 39 11.30 -7.62 -9.51
CA HIS A 39 10.54 -7.86 -10.74
C HIS A 39 10.18 -6.56 -11.48
N ILE A 40 10.70 -5.42 -11.00
CA ILE A 40 10.48 -4.09 -11.56
C ILE A 40 11.85 -3.51 -11.92
N GLU A 41 12.02 -3.15 -13.18
CA GLU A 41 13.15 -2.38 -13.68
C GLU A 41 12.65 -1.03 -14.17
N VAL A 42 13.33 0.05 -13.75
CA VAL A 42 13.01 1.42 -14.19
C VAL A 42 14.10 1.93 -15.10
N ASP A 43 13.71 2.35 -16.30
CA ASP A 43 14.58 3.12 -17.19
C ASP A 43 14.73 4.54 -16.61
N GLN A 44 15.84 4.79 -15.93
CA GLN A 44 16.09 6.04 -15.20
C GLN A 44 16.14 7.25 -16.12
N GLU A 45 16.63 7.10 -17.35
CA GLU A 45 16.69 8.19 -18.33
C GLU A 45 15.28 8.60 -18.78
N LYS A 46 14.42 7.62 -19.06
CA LYS A 46 13.00 7.90 -19.37
C LYS A 46 12.27 8.50 -18.17
N PHE A 47 12.51 8.00 -16.96
CA PHE A 47 11.88 8.52 -15.75
C PHE A 47 12.27 9.98 -15.48
N LYS A 48 13.57 10.33 -15.61
CA LYS A 48 14.05 11.70 -15.48
C LYS A 48 13.41 12.63 -16.50
N ALA A 49 13.29 12.17 -17.75
CA ALA A 49 12.70 12.92 -18.85
C ALA A 49 11.16 13.06 -18.75
N ASP A 50 10.48 12.14 -18.06
CA ASP A 50 9.03 12.21 -17.84
C ASP A 50 8.68 13.40 -16.93
N LYS A 51 7.82 14.30 -17.43
CA LYS A 51 7.37 15.48 -16.69
C LYS A 51 6.29 15.16 -15.66
N ILE A 52 5.52 14.09 -15.88
CA ILE A 52 4.40 13.71 -15.03
C ILE A 52 4.87 12.79 -13.91
N LYS A 53 5.79 11.85 -14.21
CA LYS A 53 6.27 10.82 -13.27
C LYS A 53 5.11 10.10 -12.59
N ALA A 54 4.14 9.67 -13.41
CA ALA A 54 2.83 9.19 -12.93
C ALA A 54 2.94 8.08 -11.88
N VAL A 55 3.95 7.21 -12.02
CA VAL A 55 4.27 6.11 -11.09
C VAL A 55 4.41 6.54 -9.63
N LEU A 56 4.79 7.80 -9.36
CA LEU A 56 4.96 8.34 -8.01
C LEU A 56 3.62 8.51 -7.26
N PHE A 57 2.48 8.54 -7.95
CA PHE A 57 1.18 8.78 -7.32
C PHE A 57 0.07 7.81 -7.75
N ILE A 58 0.22 7.09 -8.88
CA ILE A 58 -0.78 6.08 -9.30
C ILE A 58 -0.60 4.72 -8.61
N CYS A 59 0.59 4.44 -8.05
CA CYS A 59 0.86 3.17 -7.42
C CYS A 59 0.12 3.06 -6.08
N PRO A 60 -0.81 2.11 -5.90
CA PRO A 60 -1.60 2.01 -4.67
C PRO A 60 -0.76 1.60 -3.45
N ALA A 61 0.40 0.99 -3.67
CA ALA A 61 1.32 0.54 -2.65
C ALA A 61 2.53 1.46 -2.46
N LYS A 62 2.55 2.63 -3.13
CA LYS A 62 3.64 3.61 -3.04
C LYS A 62 5.05 2.99 -3.23
N VAL A 63 5.17 2.12 -4.23
CA VAL A 63 6.42 1.40 -4.54
C VAL A 63 7.53 2.32 -5.07
N TYR A 64 7.17 3.44 -5.70
CA TYR A 64 8.09 4.33 -6.38
C TYR A 64 8.27 5.63 -5.61
N GLU A 65 9.52 6.03 -5.38
CA GLU A 65 9.88 7.31 -4.77
C GLU A 65 10.92 8.05 -5.62
N LEU A 66 10.85 9.38 -5.66
CA LEU A 66 11.86 10.22 -6.31
C LEU A 66 13.02 10.44 -5.34
N ASN A 67 14.23 10.14 -5.78
CA ASN A 67 15.43 10.61 -5.11
C ASN A 67 15.67 12.07 -5.53
N GLU A 68 15.44 13.02 -4.63
CA GLU A 68 15.59 14.46 -4.90
C GLU A 68 17.04 14.89 -5.17
N GLU A 69 18.03 14.12 -4.72
CA GLU A 69 19.45 14.44 -4.92
C GLU A 69 19.95 14.01 -6.31
N THR A 70 19.55 12.81 -6.77
CA THR A 70 20.03 12.23 -8.04
C THR A 70 19.03 12.37 -9.19
N GLY A 71 17.76 12.59 -8.88
CA GLY A 71 16.63 12.55 -9.81
C GLY A 71 16.23 11.14 -10.24
N ASP A 72 16.81 10.10 -9.66
CA ASP A 72 16.46 8.70 -9.95
C ASP A 72 15.17 8.26 -9.27
N CYS A 73 14.53 7.24 -9.83
CA CYS A 73 13.44 6.53 -9.20
C CYS A 73 13.97 5.40 -8.31
N THR A 74 13.63 5.48 -7.02
CA THR A 74 13.85 4.41 -6.04
C THR A 74 12.63 3.48 -6.05
N VAL A 75 12.88 2.17 -5.96
CA VAL A 75 11.84 1.13 -6.07
C VAL A 75 11.87 0.21 -4.86
N ALA A 76 10.82 0.26 -4.04
CA ALA A 76 10.55 -0.67 -2.94
C ALA A 76 9.67 -1.84 -3.44
N PHE A 77 10.23 -2.67 -4.32
CA PHE A 77 9.49 -3.71 -5.05
C PHE A 77 8.86 -4.77 -4.12
N GLU A 78 9.38 -4.92 -2.90
CA GLU A 78 8.82 -5.78 -1.85
C GLU A 78 7.40 -5.39 -1.43
N ASN A 79 7.00 -4.14 -1.67
CA ASN A 79 5.64 -3.65 -1.42
C ASN A 79 4.69 -3.85 -2.62
N CYS A 80 5.18 -4.35 -3.75
CA CYS A 80 4.38 -4.49 -4.96
C CYS A 80 3.24 -5.49 -4.79
N LEU A 81 2.03 -5.07 -5.15
CA LEU A 81 0.82 -5.91 -5.15
C LEU A 81 0.54 -6.58 -6.49
N GLU A 82 1.46 -6.49 -7.45
CA GLU A 82 1.33 -7.04 -8.81
C GLU A 82 0.06 -6.58 -9.57
N CYS A 83 -0.52 -5.43 -9.20
CA CYS A 83 -1.76 -4.91 -9.79
C CYS A 83 -1.62 -4.40 -11.24
N GLY A 84 -0.40 -4.13 -11.70
CA GLY A 84 -0.12 -3.72 -13.09
C GLY A 84 -0.36 -2.24 -13.43
N THR A 85 -0.90 -1.42 -12.53
CA THR A 85 -1.19 0.02 -12.78
C THR A 85 0.02 0.82 -13.28
N CYS A 86 1.23 0.43 -12.88
CA CYS A 86 2.48 1.09 -13.26
C CYS A 86 2.99 0.76 -14.68
N ARG A 87 2.30 -0.10 -15.43
CA ARG A 87 2.70 -0.52 -16.80
C ARG A 87 2.01 0.24 -17.93
N VAL A 88 1.38 1.38 -17.62
CA VAL A 88 0.58 2.20 -18.56
C VAL A 88 1.40 3.18 -19.40
#